data_AF-A0A947DRT7-F1
#
_entry.id   AF-A0A947DRT7-F1
#
_cell.length_a   1.000
_cell.length_b   1.000
_cell.length_c   1.000
_cell.angle_alpha   90.00
_cell.angle_beta   90.00
_cell.angle_gamma   90.00
#
_symmetry.space_group_name_H-M   'P 1'
#
loop_
_entity.id
_entity.type
_entity.pdbx_description
1 polymer ?
#
loop_
_entity_poly.entity_id
_entity_poly.type
_entity_poly.pdbx_seq_one_letter_code
_entity_poly.pdbx_strand_id
1 'polypeptide(L)'
;MDLQNLSYAAIQVVHNFGAVAVVGSAACAFWPGLAWMRKPLAWAMLLGWAAQAASGGAFGGVSWLYYGRFPDIHGIAVAALLIKMACAAAGFMLAAAYLYRGAGWSERAQLATWRALATLAVTALTAAAFLRWFS
;
A
#
# COMPACT_ATOMS: atom_id res chain seq x y z
N MET A 1 12.73 22.09 -18.09
CA MET A 1 12.28 20.75 -17.69
C MET A 1 11.94 20.80 -16.22
N ASP A 2 10.74 20.34 -15.91
CA ASP A 2 9.85 21.02 -14.98
C ASP A 2 9.93 20.43 -13.56
N LEU A 3 10.03 21.31 -12.54
CA LEU A 3 9.98 20.92 -11.14
C LEU A 3 8.73 20.08 -10.83
N GLN A 4 7.65 20.32 -11.57
CA GLN A 4 6.45 19.51 -11.56
C GLN A 4 6.72 18.05 -11.94
N ASN A 5 7.39 17.80 -13.07
CA ASN A 5 7.70 16.44 -13.54
C ASN A 5 8.65 15.72 -12.58
N LEU A 6 9.62 16.45 -12.02
CA LEU A 6 10.51 15.91 -10.99
C LEU A 6 9.72 15.50 -9.73
N SER A 7 8.76 16.33 -9.30
CA SER A 7 7.89 16.04 -8.15
C SER A 7 7.04 14.79 -8.40
N TYR A 8 6.39 14.69 -9.55
CA TYR A 8 5.63 13.49 -9.92
C TYR A 8 6.51 12.24 -10.01
N ALA A 9 7.71 12.36 -10.57
CA ALA A 9 8.66 11.24 -10.64
C ALA A 9 9.11 10.77 -9.25
N ALA A 10 9.44 11.70 -8.35
CA ALA A 10 9.82 11.37 -6.98
C ALA A 10 8.68 10.68 -6.21
N ILE A 11 7.45 11.18 -6.34
CA ILE A 11 6.27 10.55 -5.74
C ILE A 11 6.06 9.14 -6.31
N GLN A 12 6.18 8.98 -7.63
CA GLN A 12 6.07 7.67 -8.30
C GLN A 12 7.10 6.66 -7.81
N VAL A 13 8.35 7.09 -7.57
CA VAL A 13 9.40 6.22 -6.99
C VAL A 13 8.94 5.71 -5.63
N VAL A 14 8.57 6.62 -4.72
CA VAL A 14 8.11 6.24 -3.36
C VAL A 14 6.87 5.35 -3.43
N HIS A 15 5.92 5.67 -4.30
CA HIS A 15 4.69 4.90 -4.47
C HIS A 15 4.97 3.48 -4.96
N ASN A 16 5.81 3.33 -5.98
CA ASN A 16 6.14 2.03 -6.57
C ASN A 16 6.93 1.15 -5.59
N PHE A 17 7.95 1.69 -4.93
CA PHE A 17 8.69 0.93 -3.91
C PHE A 17 7.82 0.60 -2.69
N GLY A 18 6.88 1.48 -2.32
CA GLY A 18 5.87 1.16 -1.32
C GLY A 18 5.00 -0.03 -1.73
N ALA A 19 4.58 -0.10 -2.99
CA ALA A 19 3.82 -1.26 -3.51
C ALA A 19 4.64 -2.55 -3.45
N VAL A 20 5.91 -2.49 -3.86
CA VAL A 20 6.85 -3.62 -3.79
C VAL A 20 7.02 -4.08 -2.34
N ALA A 21 7.20 -3.16 -1.39
CA ALA A 21 7.32 -3.51 0.02
C ALA A 21 6.07 -4.21 0.54
N VAL A 22 4.87 -3.74 0.19
CA VAL A 22 3.60 -4.35 0.60
C VAL A 22 3.43 -5.75 0.00
N VAL A 23 3.53 -5.89 -1.32
CA VAL A 23 3.27 -7.15 -2.03
C VAL A 23 4.40 -8.15 -1.80
N GLY A 24 5.65 -7.69 -1.84
CA GLY A 24 6.83 -8.50 -1.59
C GLY A 24 6.86 -9.05 -0.16
N SER A 25 6.50 -8.24 0.84
CA SER A 25 6.40 -8.73 2.22
C SER A 25 5.34 -9.81 2.38
N ALA A 26 4.19 -9.62 1.74
CA ALA A 26 3.13 -10.62 1.73
C ALA A 26 3.59 -11.93 1.07
N ALA A 27 4.23 -11.85 -0.11
CA ALA A 27 4.75 -13.03 -0.81
C ALA A 27 5.84 -13.76 -0.01
N CYS A 28 6.82 -13.04 0.53
CA CYS A 28 7.91 -13.61 1.31
C CYS A 28 7.43 -14.25 2.62
N ALA A 29 6.34 -13.75 3.23
CA ALA A 29 5.80 -14.34 4.45
C ALA A 29 5.26 -15.77 4.29
N PHE A 30 4.92 -16.17 3.05
CA PHE A 30 4.53 -17.54 2.69
C PHE A 30 5.66 -18.38 2.11
N TRP A 31 6.85 -17.79 1.90
CA TRP A 31 7.96 -18.53 1.32
C TRP A 31 8.52 -19.56 2.32
N PRO A 32 8.68 -20.84 1.92
CA PRO A 32 9.25 -21.86 2.80
C PRO A 32 10.64 -21.44 3.31
N GLY A 33 10.88 -21.59 4.61
CA GLY A 33 12.17 -21.27 5.24
C GLY A 33 12.36 -19.80 5.67
N LEU A 34 11.43 -18.89 5.36
CA LEU A 34 11.49 -17.47 5.77
C LEU A 34 10.60 -17.13 6.97
N ALA A 35 10.15 -18.12 7.74
CA ALA A 35 9.27 -17.89 8.90
C ALA A 35 9.90 -16.95 9.95
N TRP A 36 11.23 -17.01 10.13
CA TRP A 36 11.98 -16.13 11.02
C TRP A 36 11.98 -14.65 10.56
N MET A 37 11.72 -14.38 9.28
CA MET A 37 11.67 -13.03 8.71
C MET A 37 10.33 -12.33 8.90
N ARG A 38 9.30 -12.99 9.46
CA ARG A 38 7.95 -12.40 9.56
C ARG A 38 7.94 -11.03 10.26
N LYS A 39 8.73 -10.81 11.31
CA LYS A 39 8.77 -9.50 12.00
C LYS A 39 9.43 -8.41 11.14
N PRO A 40 10.63 -8.61 10.55
CA PRO A 40 11.17 -7.69 9.53
C PRO A 40 10.22 -7.42 8.37
N LEU A 41 9.56 -8.45 7.82
CA LEU A 41 8.60 -8.31 6.73
C LEU A 41 7.37 -7.50 7.15
N ALA A 42 6.90 -7.64 8.39
CA ALA A 42 5.79 -6.84 8.91
C ALA A 42 6.16 -5.35 9.02
N TRP A 43 7.41 -5.04 9.42
CA TRP A 43 7.92 -3.66 9.37
C TRP A 43 7.99 -3.12 7.95
N ALA A 44 8.54 -3.90 7.01
CA ALA A 44 8.60 -3.51 5.60
C ALA A 44 7.20 -3.26 5.02
N MET A 45 6.23 -4.13 5.36
CA MET A 45 4.83 -3.97 4.94
C MET A 45 4.18 -2.73 5.56
N LEU A 46 4.40 -2.46 6.86
CA LEU A 46 3.88 -1.27 7.54
C LEU A 46 4.41 0.02 6.88
N LEU A 47 5.73 0.08 6.66
CA LEU A 47 6.37 1.21 5.99
C LEU A 47 5.89 1.34 4.54
N GLY A 48 5.65 0.22 3.85
CA GLY A 48 5.09 0.21 2.50
C GLY A 48 3.68 0.79 2.44
N TRP A 49 2.80 0.42 3.38
CA TRP A 49 1.46 1.01 3.48
C TRP A 49 1.50 2.50 3.82
N ALA A 50 2.40 2.91 4.72
CA ALA A 50 2.60 4.32 5.03
C ALA A 50 3.08 5.11 3.80
N ALA A 51 4.06 4.57 3.07
CA ALA A 51 4.57 5.17 1.84
C ALA A 51 3.47 5.30 0.79
N GLN A 52 2.61 4.27 0.62
CA GLN A 52 1.46 4.29 -0.27
C GLN A 52 0.46 5.42 0.07
N ALA A 53 0.11 5.56 1.36
CA ALA A 53 -0.81 6.60 1.82
C ALA A 53 -0.22 8.00 1.61
N ALA A 54 1.03 8.21 2.03
CA ALA A 54 1.72 9.50 1.91
C ALA A 54 1.89 9.92 0.44
N SER A 55 2.39 9.02 -0.41
CA SER A 55 2.58 9.32 -1.84
C SER A 55 1.25 9.45 -2.59
N GLY A 56 0.22 8.67 -2.24
CA GLY A 56 -1.14 8.83 -2.78
C GLY A 56 -1.72 10.21 -2.48
N GLY A 57 -1.60 10.67 -1.23
CA GLY A 57 -1.98 12.04 -0.84
C GLY A 57 -1.14 13.10 -1.55
N ALA A 58 0.17 12.87 -1.70
CA ALA A 58 1.07 13.78 -2.39
C ALA A 58 0.70 13.97 -3.87
N PHE A 59 0.20 12.95 -4.57
CA PHE A 59 -0.32 13.13 -5.94
C PHE A 59 -1.48 14.14 -5.98
N GLY A 60 -2.42 14.03 -5.05
CA GLY A 60 -3.52 14.99 -4.92
C GLY A 60 -3.01 16.40 -4.59
N GLY A 61 -2.08 16.51 -3.64
CA GLY A 61 -1.50 17.79 -3.22
C GLY A 61 -0.69 18.49 -4.33
N VAL A 62 0.15 17.75 -5.07
CA VAL A 62 0.90 18.27 -6.21
C VAL A 62 -0.04 18.66 -7.35
N SER A 63 -1.08 17.88 -7.60
CA SER A 63 -2.10 18.24 -8.60
C SER A 63 -2.78 19.56 -8.24
N TRP A 64 -3.18 19.72 -6.97
CA TRP A 64 -3.75 20.96 -6.48
C TRP A 64 -2.79 22.14 -6.59
N LEU A 65 -1.53 21.97 -6.18
CA LEU A 65 -0.51 23.02 -6.19
C LEU A 65 -0.25 23.56 -7.60
N TYR A 66 -0.14 22.68 -8.60
CA TYR A 66 0.24 23.08 -9.97
C TYR A 66 -0.96 23.36 -10.88
N TYR A 67 -2.11 22.74 -10.65
CA TYR A 67 -3.29 22.87 -11.52
C TYR A 67 -4.48 23.56 -10.87
N GLY A 68 -4.42 23.89 -9.57
CA GLY A 68 -5.51 24.54 -8.82
C GLY A 68 -6.74 23.65 -8.61
N ARG A 69 -6.64 22.36 -8.92
CA ARG A 69 -7.72 21.37 -8.81
C ARG A 69 -7.15 20.00 -8.47
N PHE A 70 -7.97 19.15 -7.84
CA PHE A 70 -7.61 17.75 -7.64
C PHE A 70 -7.62 16.98 -8.97
N PRO A 71 -6.98 15.80 -9.02
CA PRO A 71 -7.05 14.93 -10.19
C PRO A 71 -8.51 14.65 -10.58
N ASP A 72 -8.80 14.73 -11.87
CA ASP A 72 -10.12 14.45 -12.42
C ASP A 72 -10.38 12.95 -12.39
N ILE A 73 -11.03 12.48 -11.31
CA ILE A 73 -11.31 11.07 -11.05
C ILE A 73 -12.82 10.92 -10.92
N HIS A 74 -13.43 10.13 -11.80
CA HIS A 74 -14.88 9.95 -11.82
C HIS A 74 -15.29 8.49 -12.06
N GLY A 75 -16.52 8.15 -11.64
CA GLY A 75 -17.11 6.83 -11.87
C GLY A 75 -16.32 5.70 -11.23
N ILE A 76 -15.93 4.71 -12.03
CA ILE A 76 -15.21 3.50 -11.56
C ILE A 76 -13.87 3.85 -10.91
N ALA A 77 -13.20 4.90 -11.37
CA ALA A 77 -11.93 5.34 -10.81
C ALA A 77 -12.08 5.78 -9.35
N VAL A 78 -13.18 6.43 -8.98
CA VAL A 78 -13.46 6.81 -7.58
C VAL A 78 -13.67 5.57 -6.72
N ALA A 79 -14.46 4.60 -7.18
CA ALA A 79 -14.67 3.36 -6.45
C ALA A 79 -13.35 2.59 -6.24
N ALA A 80 -12.52 2.51 -7.29
CA ALA A 80 -11.19 1.89 -7.20
C ALA A 80 -10.27 2.61 -6.21
N LEU A 81 -10.27 3.95 -6.20
CA LEU A 81 -9.51 4.75 -5.24
C LEU A 81 -9.97 4.47 -3.79
N LEU A 82 -11.29 4.47 -3.54
CA LEU A 82 -11.85 4.21 -2.21
C LEU A 82 -11.50 2.80 -1.71
N ILE A 83 -11.61 1.78 -2.56
CA ILE A 83 -11.19 0.41 -2.23
C ILE A 83 -9.70 0.38 -1.88
N LYS A 84 -8.85 1.01 -2.72
CA LYS A 84 -7.41 1.07 -2.47
C LYS A 84 -7.09 1.74 -1.13
N MET A 85 -7.77 2.84 -0.80
CA MET A 85 -7.62 3.55 0.48
C MET A 85 -8.07 2.69 1.67
N ALA A 86 -9.20 2.00 1.55
CA ALA A 86 -9.68 1.08 2.58
C ALA A 86 -8.68 -0.07 2.82
N CYS A 87 -8.14 -0.65 1.74
CA CYS A 87 -7.10 -1.67 1.85
C CYS A 87 -5.83 -1.14 2.51
N ALA A 88 -5.39 0.08 2.17
CA ALA A 88 -4.20 0.69 2.76
C ALA A 88 -4.38 0.94 4.27
N ALA A 89 -5.52 1.48 4.68
CA ALA A 89 -5.85 1.71 6.08
C ALA A 89 -5.92 0.39 6.86
N ALA A 90 -6.68 -0.60 6.36
CA ALA A 90 -6.79 -1.91 6.99
C ALA A 90 -5.45 -2.65 7.06
N GLY A 91 -4.68 -2.61 5.98
CA GLY A 91 -3.37 -3.24 5.89
C GLY A 91 -2.36 -2.62 6.86
N PHE A 92 -2.35 -1.29 6.95
CA PHE A 92 -1.53 -0.57 7.93
C PHE A 92 -1.90 -0.95 9.38
N MET A 93 -3.19 -0.87 9.72
CA MET A 93 -3.67 -1.19 11.07
C MET A 93 -3.37 -2.65 11.44
N LEU A 94 -3.57 -3.58 10.51
CA LEU A 94 -3.33 -5.01 10.76
C LEU A 94 -1.83 -5.32 10.89
N ALA A 95 -0.97 -4.71 10.06
CA ALA A 95 0.48 -4.83 10.20
C ALA A 95 0.98 -4.22 11.52
N ALA A 96 0.45 -3.08 11.93
CA ALA A 96 0.78 -2.44 13.21
C ALA A 96 0.33 -3.33 14.40
N ALA A 97 -0.88 -3.88 14.34
CA ALA A 97 -1.38 -4.81 15.36
C ALA A 97 -0.50 -6.07 15.44
N TYR A 98 -0.10 -6.64 14.30
CA TYR A 98 0.82 -7.77 14.25
C TYR A 98 2.19 -7.43 14.87
N LEU A 99 2.75 -6.25 14.60
CA LEU A 99 4.02 -5.83 15.19
C LEU A 99 3.93 -5.59 16.70
N TYR A 100 2.81 -5.04 17.16
CA TYR A 100 2.60 -4.70 18.58
C TYR A 100 2.35 -5.93 19.45
N ARG A 101 1.54 -6.89 18.98
CA ARG A 101 1.06 -8.02 19.79
C ARG A 101 1.14 -9.39 19.12
N GLY A 102 1.58 -9.46 17.86
CA GLY A 102 1.54 -10.70 17.06
C GLY A 102 2.43 -11.83 17.58
N ALA A 103 3.46 -11.52 18.37
CA ALA A 103 4.31 -12.54 19.00
C ALA A 103 3.54 -13.42 20.01
N GLY A 104 2.48 -12.89 20.62
CA GLY A 104 1.62 -13.64 21.55
C GLY A 104 0.48 -14.39 20.86
N TRP A 105 0.34 -14.29 19.54
CA TRP A 105 -0.73 -14.95 18.80
C TRP A 105 -0.38 -16.40 18.48
N SER A 106 -1.39 -17.27 18.47
CA SER A 106 -1.25 -18.62 17.97
C SER A 106 -0.77 -18.63 16.51
N GLU A 107 -0.08 -19.69 16.11
CA GLU A 107 0.42 -19.83 14.74
C GLU A 107 -0.70 -19.72 13.69
N ARG A 108 -1.87 -20.29 13.99
CA ARG A 108 -3.07 -20.17 13.13
C ARG A 108 -3.51 -18.72 12.95
N ALA A 109 -3.53 -17.93 14.03
CA ALA A 109 -3.90 -16.52 13.98
C ALA A 109 -2.85 -15.67 13.23
N GLN A 110 -1.56 -15.95 13.42
CA GLN A 110 -0.50 -15.31 12.63
C GLN A 110 -0.67 -15.61 11.13
N LEU A 111 -0.89 -16.87 10.78
CA LEU A 111 -1.08 -17.28 9.38
C LEU A 111 -2.33 -16.63 8.76
N ALA A 112 -3.44 -16.61 9.49
CA ALA A 112 -4.67 -15.94 9.05
C ALA A 112 -4.44 -14.44 8.83
N THR A 113 -3.67 -13.79 9.70
CA THR A 113 -3.29 -12.37 9.56
C THR A 113 -2.47 -12.14 8.29
N TRP A 114 -1.46 -12.97 8.03
CA TRP A 114 -0.65 -12.86 6.81
C TRP A 114 -1.48 -13.11 5.55
N ARG A 115 -2.48 -14.01 5.61
CA ARG A 115 -3.42 -14.23 4.49
C ARG A 115 -4.27 -12.99 4.25
N ALA A 116 -4.83 -12.40 5.31
CA ALA A 116 -5.60 -11.17 5.20
C ALA A 116 -4.75 -10.02 4.65
N LEU A 117 -3.52 -9.84 5.14
CA LEU A 117 -2.57 -8.86 4.62
C LEU A 117 -2.27 -9.06 3.13
N ALA A 118 -2.09 -10.31 2.68
CA ALA A 118 -1.88 -10.62 1.27
C ALA A 118 -3.12 -10.33 0.42
N THR A 119 -4.32 -10.68 0.89
CA THR A 119 -5.57 -10.34 0.21
C THR A 119 -5.74 -8.83 0.07
N LEU A 120 -5.44 -8.06 1.12
CA LEU A 120 -5.49 -6.59 1.07
C LEU A 120 -4.46 -6.03 0.09
N ALA A 121 -3.24 -6.56 0.08
CA ALA A 121 -2.17 -6.16 -0.84
C ALA A 121 -2.56 -6.39 -2.31
N VAL A 122 -3.03 -7.59 -2.65
CA VAL A 122 -3.48 -7.95 -4.00
C VAL A 122 -4.68 -7.08 -4.40
N THR A 123 -5.68 -6.95 -3.53
CA THR A 123 -6.87 -6.12 -3.81
C THR A 123 -6.49 -4.67 -4.08
N ALA A 124 -5.59 -4.08 -3.29
CA ALA A 124 -5.14 -2.71 -3.49
C ALA A 124 -4.35 -2.54 -4.80
N LEU A 125 -3.52 -3.52 -5.17
CA LEU A 125 -2.77 -3.51 -6.42
C LEU A 125 -3.70 -3.62 -7.63
N THR A 126 -4.69 -4.51 -7.58
CA THR A 126 -5.73 -4.62 -8.60
C THR A 126 -6.53 -3.31 -8.71
N ALA A 127 -6.99 -2.76 -7.59
CA ALA A 127 -7.69 -1.48 -7.57
C ALA A 127 -6.83 -0.35 -8.16
N ALA A 128 -5.51 -0.34 -7.92
CA ALA A 128 -4.60 0.62 -8.53
C ALA A 128 -4.53 0.49 -10.07
N ALA A 129 -4.61 -0.72 -10.61
CA ALA A 129 -4.65 -0.94 -12.06
C ALA A 129 -5.96 -0.40 -12.67
N PHE A 130 -7.10 -0.67 -12.04
CA PHE A 130 -8.40 -0.12 -12.48
C PHE A 130 -8.44 1.40 -12.36
N LEU A 131 -7.96 1.96 -11.25
CA LEU A 131 -7.84 3.41 -11.07
C LEU A 131 -7.07 4.03 -12.24
N ARG A 132 -5.91 3.47 -12.61
CA ARG A 132 -5.07 3.98 -13.72
C ARG A 132 -5.72 3.83 -15.09
N TRP A 133 -6.58 2.83 -15.28
CA TRP A 133 -7.27 2.61 -16.54
C TRP A 133 -8.45 3.58 -16.75
N PHE A 134 -9.11 3.98 -15.65
CA PHE A 134 -10.31 4.82 -15.68
C PHE A 134 -10.10 6.29 -15.28
N SER A 135 -8.85 6.67 -14.94
CA SER A 135 -8.41 8.05 -14.67
C SER A 135 -7.64 8.61 -15.88
#